data_AF-A0A6J4YBS9-F1
#
_entry.id   AF-A0A6J4YBS9-F1
#
_cell.length_a   1.000
_cell.length_b   1.000
_cell.length_c   1.000
_cell.angle_alpha   90.00
_cell.angle_beta   90.00
_cell.angle_gamma   90.00
#
_symmetry.space_group_name_H-M   'P 1'
#
loop_
_entity.id
_entity.type
_entity.pdbx_description
1 polymer ?
#
loop_
_entity_poly.entity_id
_entity_poly.type
_entity_poly.pdbx_seq_one_letter_code
_entity_poly.pdbx_strand_id
1 'polypeptide(L)'
;MKINRRRFLKKSLAAGTMLAGAGSLIFACNGIGRSDLPDRSPAGPLTPHLDEVRYAILYHASLAPSGHNSQPWFVRNFVQPEDFMKASFRKQGVDQTAKLARQGGGWFVINSRGSSVADLIETGRRFERMALQARERKIAIHPMTQSIEEENGMNTIAANHSPDMIPQFLLRVGYLKRYPEPVSLRRPVDWFVRS
;
A
#
# COMPACT_ATOMS: atom_id res chain seq x y z
N MET A 1 -21.95 22.38 56.46
CA MET A 1 -20.86 21.42 56.70
C MET A 1 -20.20 21.06 55.36
N LYS A 2 -18.96 21.48 55.08
CA LYS A 2 -18.28 21.23 53.79
C LYS A 2 -17.94 19.73 53.65
N ILE A 3 -18.51 19.06 52.65
CA ILE A 3 -18.24 17.64 52.37
C ILE A 3 -16.91 17.55 51.60
N ASN A 4 -15.91 16.89 52.19
CA ASN A 4 -14.65 16.56 51.52
C ASN A 4 -14.83 15.28 50.69
N ARG A 5 -14.34 15.28 49.44
CA ARG A 5 -14.32 14.15 48.49
C ARG A 5 -13.96 12.81 49.13
N ARG A 6 -12.98 12.79 50.04
CA ARG A 6 -12.56 11.57 50.76
C ARG A 6 -13.64 11.01 51.68
N ARG A 7 -14.46 11.88 52.28
CA ARG A 7 -15.53 11.50 53.20
C ARG A 7 -16.80 11.07 52.45
N PHE A 8 -17.04 11.64 51.27
CA PHE A 8 -18.11 11.19 50.38
C PHE A 8 -17.84 9.75 49.91
N LEU A 9 -16.66 9.48 49.33
CA LEU A 9 -16.30 8.15 48.83
C LEU A 9 -16.37 7.06 49.91
N LYS A 10 -15.88 7.36 51.13
CA LYS A 10 -15.97 6.42 52.25
C LYS A 10 -17.40 6.12 52.69
N LYS A 11 -18.31 7.11 52.64
CA LYS A 11 -19.72 6.91 53.00
C LYS A 11 -20.50 6.20 51.89
N SER A 12 -20.22 6.49 50.62
CA SER A 12 -20.87 5.83 49.48
C SER A 12 -20.49 4.35 49.36
N LEU A 13 -19.23 3.99 49.63
CA LEU A 13 -18.78 2.60 49.61
C LEU A 13 -19.39 1.78 50.76
N ALA A 14 -19.50 2.37 51.95
CA ALA A 14 -20.11 1.74 53.11
C ALA A 14 -21.64 1.61 53.02
N ALA A 15 -22.32 2.53 52.30
CA ALA A 15 -23.75 2.42 52.01
C ALA A 15 -24.04 1.39 50.90
N GLY A 16 -23.13 1.24 49.93
CA GLY A 16 -23.26 0.27 48.84
C GLY A 16 -23.12 -1.19 49.29
N THR A 17 -22.37 -1.46 50.36
CA THR A 17 -22.19 -2.83 50.88
C THR A 17 -23.36 -3.34 51.74
N MET A 18 -24.28 -2.47 52.18
CA MET A 18 -25.42 -2.88 53.02
C MET A 18 -26.76 -3.01 52.29
N LEU A 19 -26.89 -2.51 51.05
CA LEU A 19 -28.18 -2.46 50.34
C LEU A 19 -28.32 -3.35 49.09
N ALA A 20 -27.30 -4.12 48.73
CA ALA A 20 -27.43 -5.18 47.73
C ALA A 20 -26.49 -6.31 48.10
N GLY A 21 -27.02 -7.53 48.19
CA GLY A 21 -26.24 -8.73 48.47
C GLY A 21 -24.95 -8.77 47.64
N ALA A 22 -23.84 -9.05 48.31
CA ALA A 22 -22.50 -9.07 47.74
C ALA A 22 -22.31 -10.03 46.53
N GLY A 23 -23.34 -10.80 46.15
CA GLY A 23 -23.30 -11.72 45.01
C GLY A 23 -23.51 -11.07 43.64
N SER A 24 -24.23 -9.95 43.52
CA SER A 24 -24.70 -9.47 42.20
C SER A 24 -23.83 -8.39 41.55
N LEU A 25 -22.91 -7.75 42.28
CA LEU A 25 -22.08 -6.66 41.72
C LEU A 25 -20.66 -7.10 41.32
N ILE A 26 -20.19 -8.28 41.74
CA ILE A 26 -18.84 -8.78 41.40
C ILE A 26 -18.79 -9.29 39.96
N PHE A 27 -19.92 -9.71 39.37
CA PHE A 27 -19.98 -10.18 37.98
C PHE A 27 -20.19 -9.08 36.94
N ALA A 28 -20.47 -7.84 37.35
CA ALA A 28 -20.67 -6.73 36.41
C ALA A 28 -19.37 -6.25 35.73
N CYS A 29 -18.21 -6.71 36.21
CA CYS A 29 -16.89 -6.40 35.65
C CYS A 29 -16.24 -7.57 34.88
N ASN A 30 -16.88 -8.75 34.81
CA ASN A 30 -16.48 -9.79 33.87
C ASN A 30 -17.05 -9.42 32.51
N GLY A 31 -16.38 -8.51 31.81
CA GLY A 31 -16.69 -8.20 30.43
C GLY A 31 -16.56 -9.45 29.57
N ILE A 32 -17.43 -9.57 28.57
CA ILE A 32 -17.37 -10.63 27.55
C ILE A 32 -15.94 -10.72 27.01
N GLY A 33 -15.26 -11.82 27.30
CA GLY A 33 -13.93 -12.13 26.80
C GLY A 33 -14.00 -12.69 25.38
N ARG A 34 -12.87 -12.67 24.68
CA ARG A 34 -12.78 -13.26 23.33
C ARG A 34 -13.12 -14.77 23.32
N SER A 35 -12.87 -15.46 24.43
CA SER A 35 -13.22 -16.86 24.68
C SER A 35 -14.72 -17.11 24.79
N ASP A 36 -15.50 -16.07 25.12
CA ASP A 36 -16.94 -16.17 25.39
C ASP A 36 -17.76 -15.91 24.12
N LEU A 37 -17.09 -15.48 23.04
CA LEU A 37 -17.67 -15.38 21.72
C LEU A 37 -17.55 -16.74 21.01
N PRO A 38 -18.56 -17.18 20.24
CA PRO A 38 -18.46 -18.41 19.47
C PRO A 38 -17.23 -18.32 18.56
N ASP A 39 -16.50 -19.43 18.44
CA ASP A 39 -15.38 -19.56 17.51
C ASP A 39 -15.95 -19.43 16.09
N ARG A 40 -16.04 -18.19 15.62
CA ARG A 40 -16.42 -17.91 14.25
C ARG A 40 -15.24 -18.39 13.45
N SER A 41 -15.40 -19.52 12.78
CA SER A 41 -14.57 -19.87 11.63
C SER A 41 -14.34 -18.57 10.86
N PRO A 42 -13.08 -18.17 10.60
CA PRO A 42 -12.74 -16.86 10.03
C PRO A 42 -13.59 -16.52 8.81
N ALA A 43 -14.04 -17.55 8.10
CA ALA A 43 -15.09 -17.48 7.12
C ALA A 43 -16.44 -17.94 7.69
N GLY A 44 -17.36 -16.99 7.89
CA GLY A 44 -18.79 -17.28 7.73
C GLY A 44 -19.06 -17.86 6.32
N PRO A 45 -20.30 -18.25 5.97
CA PRO A 45 -20.59 -18.76 4.63
C PRO A 45 -20.08 -17.77 3.58
N LEU A 46 -19.28 -18.26 2.63
CA LEU A 46 -18.75 -17.44 1.54
C LEU A 46 -19.91 -16.68 0.90
N THR A 47 -19.85 -15.35 0.95
CA THR A 47 -20.78 -14.56 0.15
C THR A 47 -20.58 -14.93 -1.32
N PRO A 48 -21.63 -15.16 -2.12
CA PRO A 48 -21.53 -15.66 -3.49
C PRO A 48 -20.65 -14.83 -4.46
N HIS A 49 -20.20 -13.65 -4.02
CA HIS A 49 -19.51 -12.65 -4.82
C HIS A 49 -18.05 -12.39 -4.38
N LEU A 50 -17.51 -13.16 -3.43
CA LEU A 50 -16.13 -13.08 -2.98
C LEU A 50 -15.46 -14.45 -3.05
N ASP A 51 -14.34 -14.52 -3.76
CA ASP A 51 -13.42 -15.64 -3.65
C ASP A 51 -12.75 -15.68 -2.26
N GLU A 52 -12.13 -16.80 -1.93
CA GLU A 52 -11.51 -17.04 -0.62
C GLU A 52 -10.46 -15.97 -0.26
N VAL A 53 -9.67 -15.53 -1.24
CA VAL A 53 -8.60 -14.53 -1.04
C VAL A 53 -9.21 -13.16 -0.71
N ARG A 54 -10.18 -12.71 -1.51
CA ARG A 54 -10.90 -11.45 -1.27
C ARG A 54 -11.62 -11.49 0.07
N TYR A 55 -12.23 -12.62 0.40
CA TYR A 55 -12.88 -12.82 1.68
C TYR A 55 -11.88 -12.67 2.84
N ALA A 56 -10.74 -13.36 2.80
CA ALA A 56 -9.73 -13.30 3.84
C ALA A 56 -9.19 -11.88 4.05
N ILE A 57 -8.94 -11.15 2.96
CA ILE A 57 -8.51 -9.74 3.02
C ILE A 57 -9.56 -8.88 3.75
N LEU A 58 -10.84 -8.99 3.37
CA LEU A 58 -11.91 -8.20 3.97
C LEU A 58 -12.19 -8.61 5.41
N TYR A 59 -12.08 -9.89 5.74
CA TYR A 59 -12.16 -10.39 7.10
C TYR A 59 -11.07 -9.75 7.97
N HIS A 60 -9.80 -9.79 7.54
CA HIS A 60 -8.72 -9.17 8.31
C HIS A 60 -8.85 -7.65 8.41
N ALA A 61 -9.31 -6.98 7.34
CA ALA A 61 -9.62 -5.56 7.39
C ALA A 61 -10.71 -5.24 8.43
N SER A 62 -11.69 -6.14 8.59
CA SER A 62 -12.78 -5.98 9.56
C SER A 62 -12.33 -6.02 11.03
N LEU A 63 -11.17 -6.63 11.29
CA LEU A 63 -10.59 -6.71 12.63
C LEU A 63 -9.84 -5.44 13.03
N ALA A 64 -9.72 -4.45 12.13
CA ALA A 64 -9.09 -3.18 12.44
C ALA A 64 -9.88 -2.42 13.53
N PRO A 65 -9.21 -1.85 14.55
CA PRO A 65 -9.90 -1.08 15.59
C PRO A 65 -10.57 0.16 14.99
N SER A 66 -11.76 0.51 15.50
CA SER A 66 -12.47 1.73 15.14
C SER A 66 -12.90 2.48 16.40
N GLY A 67 -12.93 3.82 16.34
CA GLY A 67 -13.38 4.66 17.45
C GLY A 67 -14.79 4.24 17.91
N HIS A 68 -14.95 4.00 19.21
CA HIS A 68 -16.18 3.47 19.80
C HIS A 68 -16.70 2.17 19.16
N ASN A 69 -15.83 1.39 18.51
CA ASN A 69 -16.18 0.19 17.76
C ASN A 69 -17.29 0.42 16.69
N SER A 70 -17.36 1.65 16.15
CA SER A 70 -18.41 2.06 15.21
C SER A 70 -18.33 1.38 13.84
N GLN A 71 -17.17 0.82 13.46
CA GLN A 71 -16.91 0.17 12.18
C GLN A 71 -17.51 0.95 10.97
N PRO A 72 -17.18 2.25 10.80
CA PRO A 72 -17.91 3.14 9.91
C PRO A 72 -17.46 3.03 8.44
N TRP A 73 -17.20 1.82 7.97
CA TRP A 73 -16.64 1.57 6.65
C TRP A 73 -17.58 0.68 5.82
N PHE A 74 -17.68 1.01 4.53
CA PHE A 74 -18.43 0.26 3.54
C PHE A 74 -17.48 -0.15 2.41
N VAL A 75 -17.59 -1.40 1.98
CA VAL A 75 -16.80 -1.92 0.86
C VAL A 75 -17.73 -2.17 -0.30
N ARG A 76 -17.41 -1.60 -1.46
CA ARG A 76 -18.08 -1.88 -2.73
C ARG A 76 -17.06 -2.43 -3.71
N ASN A 77 -17.30 -3.64 -4.19
CA ASN A 77 -16.62 -4.14 -5.37
C ASN A 77 -17.33 -3.59 -6.61
N PHE A 78 -16.60 -2.88 -7.47
CA PHE A 78 -17.15 -2.22 -8.66
C PHE A 78 -16.45 -2.63 -9.96
N VAL A 79 -15.50 -3.56 -9.90
CA VAL A 79 -14.76 -4.07 -11.07
C VAL A 79 -14.47 -5.56 -10.91
N GLN A 80 -14.71 -6.32 -11.98
CA GLN A 80 -14.32 -7.71 -12.12
C GLN A 80 -13.17 -7.86 -13.14
N PRO A 81 -12.38 -8.94 -13.10
CA PRO A 81 -11.34 -9.19 -14.09
C PRO A 81 -11.81 -9.04 -15.55
N GLU A 82 -13.04 -9.46 -15.84
CA GLU A 82 -13.65 -9.38 -17.17
C GLU A 82 -13.91 -7.92 -17.62
N ASP A 83 -14.10 -7.00 -16.68
CA ASP A 83 -14.27 -5.58 -16.99
C ASP A 83 -13.00 -4.98 -17.61
N PHE A 84 -11.82 -5.44 -17.18
CA PHE A 84 -10.54 -5.03 -17.75
C PHE A 84 -10.31 -5.58 -19.17
N MET A 85 -10.97 -6.67 -19.51
CA MET A 85 -10.87 -7.30 -20.83
C MET A 85 -11.78 -6.66 -21.88
N LYS A 86 -12.76 -5.85 -21.47
CA LYS A 86 -13.65 -5.11 -22.37
C LYS A 86 -12.85 -4.24 -23.32
N ALA A 87 -13.25 -4.23 -24.60
CA ALA A 87 -12.55 -3.49 -25.65
C ALA A 87 -12.43 -1.99 -25.33
N SER A 88 -13.48 -1.38 -24.75
CA SER A 88 -13.47 0.02 -24.33
C SER A 88 -12.43 0.30 -23.25
N PHE A 89 -12.34 -0.55 -22.22
CA PHE A 89 -11.38 -0.40 -21.13
C PHE A 89 -9.94 -0.52 -21.65
N ARG A 90 -9.67 -1.55 -22.47
CA ARG A 90 -8.36 -1.74 -23.10
C ARG A 90 -7.98 -0.56 -23.99
N LYS A 91 -8.90 -0.09 -24.83
CA LYS A 91 -8.65 1.07 -25.70
C LYS A 91 -8.35 2.31 -24.87
N GLN A 92 -9.15 2.60 -23.86
CA GLN A 92 -8.94 3.74 -22.98
C GLN A 92 -7.59 3.66 -22.24
N GLY A 93 -7.22 2.48 -21.76
CA GLY A 93 -5.91 2.24 -21.13
C GLY A 93 -4.75 2.49 -22.08
N VAL A 94 -4.85 2.02 -23.32
CA VAL A 94 -3.86 2.27 -24.39
C VAL A 94 -3.79 3.76 -24.73
N ASP A 95 -4.93 4.42 -24.94
CA ASP A 95 -5.00 5.85 -25.28
C ASP A 95 -4.38 6.70 -24.17
N GLN A 96 -4.69 6.40 -22.90
CA GLN A 96 -4.14 7.12 -21.75
C GLN A 96 -2.63 6.88 -21.60
N THR A 97 -2.17 5.64 -21.77
CA THR A 97 -0.74 5.32 -21.75
C THR A 97 -0.01 6.04 -22.88
N ALA A 98 -0.57 6.05 -24.09
CA ALA A 98 -0.01 6.73 -25.24
C ALA A 98 0.02 8.26 -25.05
N LYS A 99 -0.96 8.84 -24.34
CA LYS A 99 -0.94 10.25 -23.93
C LYS A 99 0.20 10.52 -22.94
N LEU A 100 0.36 9.67 -21.92
CA LEU A 100 1.45 9.80 -20.95
C LEU A 100 2.82 9.63 -21.63
N ALA A 101 3.01 8.64 -22.50
CA ALA A 101 4.27 8.39 -23.21
C ALA A 101 4.74 9.58 -24.05
N ARG A 102 3.81 10.40 -24.57
CA ARG A 102 4.12 11.61 -25.36
C ARG A 102 4.39 12.86 -24.52
N GLN A 103 4.24 12.79 -23.20
CA GLN A 103 4.57 13.90 -22.31
C GLN A 103 6.05 13.89 -21.92
N GLY A 104 6.58 15.04 -21.51
CA GLY A 104 7.98 15.19 -21.13
C GLY A 104 8.80 15.93 -22.20
N GLY A 105 10.10 16.03 -21.96
CA GLY A 105 11.08 16.63 -22.87
C GLY A 105 11.89 15.62 -23.68
N GLY A 106 11.77 14.32 -23.39
CA GLY A 106 12.47 13.28 -24.14
C GLY A 106 12.53 11.94 -23.42
N TRP A 107 13.42 11.08 -23.90
CA TRP A 107 13.65 9.73 -23.40
C TRP A 107 15.13 9.47 -23.19
N PHE A 108 15.47 8.77 -22.10
CA PHE A 108 16.76 8.11 -21.94
C PHE A 108 16.57 6.60 -21.98
N VAL A 109 17.49 5.93 -22.66
CA VAL A 109 17.61 4.47 -22.60
C VAL A 109 18.94 4.14 -21.96
N ILE A 110 18.91 3.35 -20.89
CA ILE A 110 20.13 2.88 -20.22
C ILE A 110 20.32 1.43 -20.62
N ASN A 111 21.52 1.12 -21.12
CA ASN A 111 21.91 -0.23 -21.49
C ASN A 111 22.95 -0.81 -20.53
N SER A 112 23.13 -2.12 -20.59
CA SER A 112 24.20 -2.86 -19.94
C SER A 112 25.19 -3.42 -20.96
N ARG A 113 26.37 -3.83 -20.49
CA ARG A 113 27.37 -4.55 -21.30
C ARG A 113 27.01 -6.01 -21.54
N GLY A 114 26.16 -6.56 -20.68
CA GLY A 114 25.77 -7.96 -20.64
C GLY A 114 24.56 -8.15 -19.73
N SER A 115 24.16 -9.40 -19.50
CA SER A 115 23.01 -9.79 -18.68
C SER A 115 23.42 -10.47 -17.36
N SER A 116 24.70 -10.44 -16.99
CA SER A 116 25.14 -11.03 -15.72
C SER A 116 24.64 -10.21 -14.53
N VAL A 117 24.56 -10.83 -13.35
CA VAL A 117 24.21 -10.13 -12.11
C VAL A 117 25.13 -8.91 -11.87
N ALA A 118 26.42 -9.03 -12.18
CA ALA A 118 27.37 -7.92 -12.05
C ALA A 118 27.04 -6.76 -13.01
N ASP A 119 26.65 -7.06 -14.25
CA ASP A 119 26.24 -6.06 -15.24
C ASP A 119 24.98 -5.32 -14.79
N LEU A 120 23.99 -6.04 -14.25
CA LEU A 120 22.76 -5.45 -13.75
C LEU A 120 23.02 -4.55 -12.55
N ILE A 121 23.86 -4.99 -11.60
CA ILE A 121 24.26 -4.19 -10.45
C ILE A 121 24.99 -2.91 -10.89
N GLU A 122 25.96 -3.01 -11.80
CA GLU A 122 26.67 -1.84 -12.30
C GLU A 122 25.74 -0.89 -13.06
N THR A 123 24.79 -1.42 -13.83
CA THR A 123 23.78 -0.62 -14.52
C THR A 123 22.88 0.12 -13.53
N GLY A 124 22.46 -0.54 -12.45
CA GLY A 124 21.72 0.09 -11.34
C GLY A 124 22.53 1.20 -10.66
N ARG A 125 23.82 0.99 -10.40
CA ARG A 125 24.71 2.02 -9.82
C ARG A 125 24.86 3.22 -10.75
N ARG A 126 24.93 3.01 -12.07
CA ARG A 126 24.98 4.08 -13.07
C ARG A 126 23.67 4.86 -13.15
N PHE A 127 22.55 4.14 -13.16
CA PHE A 127 21.22 4.75 -13.12
C PHE A 127 21.09 5.66 -11.90
N GLU A 128 21.45 5.18 -10.70
CA GLU A 128 21.34 5.97 -9.47
C GLU A 128 22.22 7.23 -9.52
N ARG A 129 23.48 7.10 -9.94
CA ARG A 129 24.39 8.26 -10.11
C ARG A 129 23.79 9.30 -11.07
N MET A 130 23.26 8.86 -12.21
CA MET A 130 22.61 9.73 -13.18
C MET A 130 21.33 10.36 -12.61
N ALA A 131 20.50 9.59 -11.90
CA ALA A 131 19.25 10.07 -11.33
C ALA A 131 19.46 11.17 -10.28
N LEU A 132 20.49 11.03 -9.43
CA LEU A 132 20.88 12.07 -8.47
C LEU A 132 21.33 13.35 -9.19
N GLN A 133 22.14 13.23 -10.26
CA GLN A 133 22.57 14.38 -11.06
C GLN A 133 21.43 15.04 -11.83
N ALA A 134 20.47 14.26 -12.33
CA ALA A 134 19.25 14.76 -12.97
C ALA A 134 18.40 15.57 -11.98
N ARG A 135 18.30 15.10 -10.73
CA ARG A 135 17.63 15.82 -9.65
C ARG A 135 18.25 17.19 -9.38
N GLU A 136 19.57 17.29 -9.30
CA GLU A 136 20.25 18.59 -9.13
C GLU A 136 19.93 19.56 -10.27
N ARG A 137 19.70 19.05 -11.48
CA ARG A 137 19.44 19.81 -12.71
C ARG A 137 17.96 20.04 -12.99
N LYS A 138 17.06 19.67 -12.08
CA LYS A 138 15.60 19.77 -12.29
C LYS A 138 15.10 18.99 -13.50
N ILE A 139 15.67 17.82 -13.76
CA ILE A 139 15.24 16.88 -14.79
C ILE A 139 14.51 15.71 -14.13
N ALA A 140 13.17 15.72 -14.20
CA ALA A 140 12.34 14.61 -13.76
C ALA A 140 12.63 13.36 -14.57
N ILE A 141 12.61 12.21 -13.89
CA ILE A 141 12.73 10.88 -14.47
C ILE A 141 11.48 10.10 -14.08
N HIS A 142 10.85 9.45 -15.04
CA HIS A 142 9.79 8.49 -14.84
C HIS A 142 10.17 7.16 -15.52
N PRO A 143 10.52 6.12 -14.75
CA PRO A 143 10.77 4.81 -15.32
C PRO A 143 9.51 4.27 -16.00
N MET A 144 9.65 3.89 -17.26
CA MET A 144 8.60 3.29 -18.10
C MET A 144 9.11 1.96 -18.67
N THR A 145 9.79 1.20 -17.83
CA THR A 145 10.51 -0.04 -18.18
C THR A 145 9.60 -1.20 -18.56
N GLN A 146 8.29 -1.16 -18.25
CA GLN A 146 7.35 -2.26 -18.57
C GLN A 146 7.41 -2.69 -20.04
N SER A 147 7.64 -1.77 -20.97
CA SER A 147 7.71 -2.10 -22.40
C SER A 147 8.92 -2.96 -22.77
N ILE A 148 10.02 -2.90 -22.01
CA ILE A 148 11.22 -3.72 -22.26
C ILE A 148 11.24 -5.02 -21.45
N GLU A 149 10.23 -5.26 -20.60
CA GLU A 149 10.00 -6.56 -19.97
C GLU A 149 9.34 -7.56 -20.95
N GLU A 150 8.74 -7.05 -22.01
CA GLU A 150 8.15 -7.83 -23.10
C GLU A 150 9.13 -7.95 -24.28
N GLU A 151 9.24 -9.15 -24.85
CA GLU A 151 10.17 -9.46 -25.94
C GLU A 151 10.01 -8.50 -27.13
N ASN A 152 8.76 -8.21 -27.53
CA ASN A 152 8.48 -7.30 -28.64
C ASN A 152 9.04 -5.89 -28.41
N GLY A 153 8.81 -5.33 -27.22
CA GLY A 153 9.27 -3.97 -26.94
C GLY A 153 10.79 -3.89 -26.74
N MET A 154 11.39 -4.92 -26.14
CA MET A 154 12.84 -5.07 -26.06
C MET A 154 13.47 -5.12 -27.47
N ASN A 155 12.97 -5.98 -28.35
CA ASN A 155 13.47 -6.14 -29.72
C ASN A 155 13.28 -4.86 -30.54
N THR A 156 12.13 -4.20 -30.41
CA THR A 156 11.85 -2.93 -31.11
C THR A 156 12.85 -1.85 -30.69
N ILE A 157 13.15 -1.74 -29.40
CA ILE A 157 14.12 -0.76 -28.90
C ILE A 157 15.53 -1.13 -29.38
N ALA A 158 15.97 -2.38 -29.22
CA ALA A 158 17.29 -2.82 -29.65
C ALA A 158 17.53 -2.59 -31.16
N ALA A 159 16.53 -2.87 -32.01
CA ALA A 159 16.63 -2.71 -33.46
C ALA A 159 16.83 -1.25 -33.92
N ASN A 160 16.48 -0.27 -33.09
CA ASN A 160 16.68 1.17 -33.38
C ASN A 160 17.97 1.74 -32.79
N HIS A 161 18.83 0.90 -32.20
CA HIS A 161 20.08 1.31 -31.57
C HIS A 161 21.26 0.47 -32.11
N SER A 162 22.45 0.66 -31.53
CA SER A 162 23.63 -0.11 -31.93
C SER A 162 23.40 -1.63 -31.82
N PRO A 163 24.01 -2.42 -32.71
CA PRO A 163 24.03 -3.88 -32.57
C PRO A 163 24.46 -4.28 -31.15
N ASP A 164 23.82 -5.31 -30.61
CA ASP A 164 24.07 -5.86 -29.27
C ASP A 164 23.70 -4.96 -28.08
N MET A 165 22.94 -3.89 -28.30
CA MET A 165 22.42 -3.06 -27.22
C MET A 165 21.39 -3.83 -26.37
N ILE A 166 21.68 -3.97 -25.07
CA ILE A 166 20.79 -4.61 -24.09
C ILE A 166 20.12 -3.53 -23.23
N PRO A 167 18.87 -3.13 -23.51
CA PRO A 167 18.18 -2.12 -22.72
C PRO A 167 17.83 -2.64 -21.32
N GLN A 168 18.07 -1.82 -20.29
CA GLN A 168 17.76 -2.11 -18.88
C GLN A 168 16.78 -1.10 -18.27
N PHE A 169 16.82 0.16 -18.74
CA PHE A 169 15.85 1.17 -18.34
C PHE A 169 15.36 1.94 -19.56
N LEU A 170 14.06 2.15 -19.61
CA LEU A 170 13.43 3.14 -20.48
C LEU A 170 12.86 4.26 -19.62
N LEU A 171 13.40 5.46 -19.75
CA LEU A 171 13.12 6.59 -18.86
C LEU A 171 12.51 7.74 -19.63
N ARG A 172 11.27 8.10 -19.30
CA ARG A 172 10.67 9.34 -19.78
C ARG A 172 11.22 10.49 -18.93
N VAL A 173 11.75 11.53 -19.56
CA VAL A 173 12.38 12.66 -18.86
C VAL A 173 11.72 13.98 -19.21
N GLY A 174 11.84 14.97 -18.33
CA GLY A 174 11.33 16.32 -18.58
C GLY A 174 11.76 17.34 -17.54
N TYR A 175 11.66 18.62 -17.87
CA TYR A 175 12.08 19.70 -16.97
C TYR A 175 11.03 19.99 -15.89
N LEU A 176 11.51 20.30 -14.69
CA LEU A 176 10.70 20.79 -13.59
C LEU A 176 11.10 22.23 -13.24
N LYS A 177 10.12 23.03 -12.82
CA LYS A 177 10.41 24.32 -12.15
C LYS A 177 10.96 24.09 -10.73
N ARG A 178 10.38 23.12 -10.03
CA ARG A 178 10.69 22.73 -8.65
C ARG A 178 10.33 21.25 -8.46
N TYR A 179 11.14 20.50 -7.71
CA TYR A 179 10.77 19.15 -7.29
C TYR A 179 9.69 19.20 -6.20
N PRO A 180 8.65 18.37 -6.28
CA PRO A 180 7.69 18.23 -5.19
C PRO A 180 8.35 17.54 -3.99
N GLU A 181 7.77 17.76 -2.81
CA GLU A 181 8.10 16.97 -1.63
C GLU A 181 7.83 15.47 -1.91
N PRO A 182 8.64 14.55 -1.35
CA PRO A 182 8.42 13.12 -1.53
C PRO A 182 7.01 12.70 -1.07
N VAL A 183 6.20 12.20 -2.01
CA VAL A 183 4.82 11.75 -1.75
C VAL A 183 4.74 10.29 -1.30
N SER A 184 5.85 9.57 -1.35
CA SER A 184 5.90 8.14 -1.05
C SER A 184 6.68 7.91 0.24
N LEU A 185 5.98 7.44 1.27
CA LEU A 185 6.62 7.02 2.51
C LEU A 185 7.67 5.92 2.22
N ARG A 186 8.80 5.97 2.92
CA ARG A 186 9.82 4.92 2.90
C ARG A 186 9.79 4.20 4.23
N ARG A 187 10.14 2.90 4.21
CA ARG A 187 10.30 2.11 5.44
C ARG A 187 11.31 2.81 6.35
N PRO A 188 11.06 2.87 7.67
CA PRO A 188 12.02 3.47 8.58
C PRO A 188 13.27 2.58 8.65
N VAL A 189 14.41 3.19 9.00
CA VAL A 189 15.74 2.55 8.88
C VAL A 189 15.88 1.32 9.78
N ASP A 190 15.27 1.37 10.96
CA ASP A 190 15.23 0.30 11.96
C ASP A 190 14.53 -0.98 11.46
N TRP A 191 13.72 -0.92 10.40
CA TRP A 191 13.10 -2.12 9.82
C TRP A 191 14.09 -3.04 9.08
N PHE A 192 15.26 -2.55 8.69
CA PHE A 192 16.21 -3.33 7.88
C PHE A 192 17.68 -3.16 8.29
N VAL A 193 17.99 -2.22 9.19
CA VAL A 193 19.28 -2.20 9.87
C VAL A 193 19.18 -3.06 11.14
N ARG A 194 19.91 -4.17 11.15
CA ARG A 194 20.13 -4.98 12.35
C ARG A 194 21.50 -4.61 12.90
N SER A 195 21.54 -4.15 14.15
CA SER A 195 22.77 -3.92 14.93
C SER A 195 23.32 -5.21 15.50
#